data_AF-A0A8T4NPJ6-F1
#
_entry.id   AF-A0A8T4NPJ6-F1
#
_cell.length_a   1.000
_cell.length_b   1.000
_cell.length_c   1.000
_cell.angle_alpha   90.00
_cell.angle_beta   90.00
_cell.angle_gamma   90.00
#
_symmetry.space_group_name_H-M   'P 1'
#
loop_
_entity.id
_entity.type
_entity.pdbx_description
1 polymer ?
#
loop_
_entity_poly.entity_id
_entity_poly.type
_entity_poly.pdbx_seq_one_letter_code
_entity_poly.pdbx_strand_id
1 'polypeptide(L)'
;MNSIVKNKYFDALLKLMLFSAIIHVSLLIIYSIFSQNIFILNYFNILDFDLIFQSIAEGATNFLLSVAVVVIIYIVILKFFTK
;
A
#
# COMPACT_ATOMS: atom_id res chain seq x y z
N MET A 1 21.84 4.77 0.10
CA MET A 1 20.75 3.79 0.23
C MET A 1 21.38 2.42 0.38
N ASN A 2 21.30 1.83 1.57
CA ASN A 2 21.87 0.50 1.83
C ASN A 2 21.25 -0.53 0.87
N SER A 3 22.00 -1.57 0.53
CA SER A 3 21.48 -2.65 -0.31
C SER A 3 20.42 -3.43 0.46
N ILE A 4 19.28 -3.68 -0.21
CA ILE A 4 18.22 -4.53 0.31
C ILE A 4 18.64 -5.99 0.14
N VAL A 5 19.27 -6.31 -0.99
CA VAL A 5 19.76 -7.66 -1.32
C VAL A 5 21.19 -7.58 -1.87
N LYS A 6 21.99 -8.64 -1.65
CA LYS A 6 23.38 -8.71 -2.14
C LYS A 6 23.50 -8.71 -3.66
N ASN A 7 22.48 -9.20 -4.38
CA ASN A 7 22.48 -9.23 -5.84
C ASN A 7 22.06 -7.87 -6.41
N LYS A 8 22.96 -7.25 -7.19
CA LYS A 8 22.78 -5.89 -7.75
C LYS A 8 21.51 -5.72 -8.60
N TYR A 9 21.09 -6.75 -9.33
CA TYR A 9 19.91 -6.67 -10.19
C TYR A 9 18.62 -6.75 -9.38
N PHE A 10 18.57 -7.65 -8.40
CA PHE A 10 17.45 -7.74 -7.47
C PHE A 10 17.34 -6.50 -6.59
N ASP A 11 18.46 -5.97 -6.12
CA ASP A 11 18.47 -4.72 -5.35
C ASP A 11 17.94 -3.54 -6.17
N ALA A 12 18.38 -3.41 -7.43
CA ALA A 12 17.86 -2.39 -8.34
C ALA A 12 16.35 -2.56 -8.62
N LEU A 13 15.88 -3.80 -8.83
CA LEU A 13 14.47 -4.10 -9.05
C LEU A 13 13.62 -3.72 -7.83
N LEU A 14 14.03 -4.11 -6.62
CA LEU A 14 13.29 -3.79 -5.40
C LEU A 14 13.23 -2.28 -5.14
N LYS A 15 14.34 -1.58 -5.41
CA LYS A 15 14.39 -0.10 -5.32
C LYS A 15 13.48 0.55 -6.35
N LEU A 16 13.43 0.02 -7.58
CA LEU A 16 12.52 0.49 -8.61
C LEU A 16 11.05 0.27 -8.19
N MET A 17 10.71 -0.91 -7.67
CA MET A 17 9.36 -1.19 -7.17
C MET A 17 8.96 -0.24 -6.04
N LEU A 18 9.86 -0.01 -5.07
CA LEU A 18 9.61 0.92 -3.97
C LEU A 18 9.41 2.36 -4.47
N PHE A 19 10.26 2.81 -5.38
CA PHE A 19 10.15 4.14 -5.98
C PHE A 19 8.85 4.31 -6.76
N SER A 20 8.48 3.31 -7.56
CA SER A 20 7.21 3.27 -8.28
C SER A 20 6.01 3.32 -7.33
N ALA A 21 6.04 2.55 -6.24
CA ALA A 21 4.98 2.57 -5.22
C ALA A 21 4.83 3.96 -4.56
N ILE A 22 5.94 4.64 -4.27
CA ILE A 22 5.92 6.01 -3.72
C ILE A 22 5.26 6.99 -4.71
N ILE A 23 5.66 6.95 -5.99
CA ILE A 23 5.07 7.80 -7.03
C ILE A 23 3.58 7.50 -7.17
N HIS A 24 3.21 6.22 -7.24
CA HIS A 24 1.83 5.79 -7.39
C HIS A 24 0.95 6.29 -6.24
N VAL A 25 1.37 6.09 -4.99
CA VAL A 25 0.65 6.62 -3.82
C VAL A 25 0.57 8.14 -3.84
N SER A 26 1.63 8.83 -4.27
CA SER A 26 1.60 10.29 -4.40
C SER A 26 0.57 10.76 -5.42
N LEU A 27 0.46 10.08 -6.56
CA LEU A 27 -0.56 10.35 -7.59
C LEU A 27 -1.97 10.08 -7.06
N LEU A 28 -2.18 8.99 -6.30
CA LEU A 28 -3.47 8.70 -5.69
C LEU A 28 -3.88 9.76 -4.66
N ILE A 29 -2.94 10.29 -3.87
CA ILE A 29 -3.20 11.40 -2.94
C ILE A 29 -3.65 12.63 -3.72
N ILE A 30 -2.92 13.02 -4.77
CA ILE A 30 -3.27 14.14 -5.63
C ILE A 30 -4.67 13.94 -6.24
N TYR A 31 -4.92 12.76 -6.82
CA TYR A 31 -6.20 12.44 -7.45
C TYR A 31 -7.36 12.42 -6.44
N SER A 32 -7.14 11.92 -5.22
CA SER A 32 -8.13 11.94 -4.14
C SER A 32 -8.52 13.36 -3.73
N ILE A 33 -7.56 14.28 -3.68
CA ILE A 33 -7.81 15.71 -3.41
C ILE A 33 -8.66 16.33 -4.53
N PHE A 34 -8.30 16.10 -5.80
CA PHE A 34 -9.02 16.67 -6.94
C PHE A 34 -10.43 16.10 -7.13
N SER A 35 -10.61 14.80 -6.86
CA SER A 35 -11.92 14.12 -6.98
C SER A 35 -12.80 14.27 -5.74
N GLN A 36 -12.28 14.86 -4.66
CA GLN A 36 -12.92 14.93 -3.33
C GLN A 36 -13.36 13.55 -2.80
N ASN A 37 -12.70 12.49 -3.26
CA ASN A 37 -13.05 11.12 -2.90
C ASN A 37 -11.91 10.48 -2.11
N ILE A 38 -12.06 10.45 -0.78
CA ILE A 38 -11.06 9.86 0.12
C ILE A 38 -11.01 8.33 0.04
N PHE A 39 -12.06 7.67 -0.49
CA PHE A 39 -12.11 6.21 -0.60
C PHE A 39 -11.09 5.66 -1.60
N ILE A 40 -10.55 6.49 -2.48
CA ILE A 40 -9.44 6.13 -3.37
C ILE A 40 -8.18 5.75 -2.57
N LEU A 41 -7.97 6.36 -1.40
CA LEU A 41 -6.82 6.09 -0.53
C LEU A 41 -7.03 4.87 0.37
N ASN A 42 -8.14 4.14 0.21
CA ASN A 42 -8.35 2.87 0.89
C ASN A 42 -7.23 1.89 0.51
N TYR A 43 -6.59 1.29 1.50
CA TYR A 43 -5.46 0.38 1.29
C TYR A 43 -5.80 -0.83 0.41
N PHE A 44 -7.02 -1.36 0.49
CA PHE A 44 -7.47 -2.46 -0.36
C PHE A 44 -7.67 -2.01 -1.82
N ASN A 45 -8.11 -0.77 -2.04
CA ASN A 45 -8.19 -0.21 -3.40
C ASN A 45 -6.78 0.01 -3.97
N ILE A 46 -5.81 0.44 -3.16
CA ILE A 46 -4.40 0.58 -3.59
C ILE A 46 -3.79 -0.77 -3.99
N LEU A 47 -4.21 -1.85 -3.34
CA LEU A 47 -3.73 -3.21 -3.61
C LEU A 47 -4.56 -3.94 -4.68
N ASP A 48 -5.55 -3.29 -5.30
CA ASP A 48 -6.53 -3.92 -6.20
C ASP A 48 -7.10 -5.22 -5.61
N PHE A 49 -7.55 -5.16 -4.36
CA PHE A 49 -8.00 -6.33 -3.60
C PHE A 49 -9.25 -6.99 -4.20
N ASP A 50 -9.98 -6.26 -5.04
CA ASP A 50 -11.09 -6.70 -5.88
C ASP A 50 -10.65 -7.78 -6.89
N LEU A 51 -9.39 -7.81 -7.32
CA LEU A 51 -8.84 -8.90 -8.15
C LEU A 51 -8.89 -10.26 -7.46
N ILE A 52 -8.86 -10.28 -6.12
CA ILE A 52 -8.85 -11.51 -5.31
C ILE A 52 -10.22 -11.72 -4.64
N PHE A 53 -10.87 -10.64 -4.19
CA PHE A 53 -12.12 -10.68 -3.42
C PHE A 53 -13.12 -9.62 -3.93
N GLN A 54 -13.83 -9.97 -5.00
CA GLN A 54 -14.81 -9.09 -5.68
C GLN A 54 -15.95 -8.57 -4.78
N SER A 55 -16.27 -9.23 -3.66
CA SER A 55 -17.41 -8.88 -2.80
C SER A 55 -17.07 -8.01 -1.57
N ILE A 56 -15.78 -7.82 -1.27
CA ILE A 56 -15.34 -7.10 -0.05
C ILE A 56 -14.97 -5.64 -0.36
N ALA A 57 -14.91 -5.26 -1.64
CA ALA A 57 -14.30 -4.03 -2.11
C ALA A 57 -15.15 -2.75 -1.98
N GLU A 58 -16.41 -2.82 -1.53
CA GLU A 58 -17.30 -1.65 -1.56
C GLU A 58 -17.77 -1.16 -0.19
N GLY A 59 -17.85 0.17 -0.05
CA GLY A 59 -18.51 0.86 1.07
C GLY A 59 -17.67 1.15 2.32
N ALA A 60 -18.33 1.65 3.37
CA ALA A 60 -17.71 2.07 4.62
C ALA A 60 -17.07 0.90 5.41
N THR A 61 -17.61 -0.31 5.29
CA THR A 61 -17.07 -1.52 5.91
C THR A 61 -15.71 -1.87 5.32
N ASN A 62 -15.56 -1.77 3.99
CA ASN A 62 -14.27 -1.95 3.32
C ASN A 62 -13.22 -0.97 3.87
N PHE A 63 -13.59 0.30 4.01
CA PHE A 63 -12.70 1.32 4.55
C PHE A 63 -12.20 0.97 5.96
N LEU A 64 -13.09 0.61 6.88
CA LEU A 64 -12.72 0.21 8.25
C LEU A 64 -11.82 -1.03 8.27
N LEU A 65 -12.11 -2.04 7.45
CA LEU A 65 -11.28 -3.25 7.34
C LEU A 65 -9.90 -2.94 6.77
N SER A 66 -9.82 -2.06 5.76
CA SER A 66 -8.55 -1.65 5.17
C SER A 66 -7.65 -0.97 6.20
N VAL A 67 -8.21 -0.09 7.03
CA VAL A 67 -7.49 0.58 8.13
C VAL A 67 -7.05 -0.44 9.17
N ALA A 68 -7.92 -1.36 9.57
CA ALA A 68 -7.58 -2.41 10.53
C ALA A 68 -6.41 -3.28 10.03
N VAL A 69 -6.41 -3.66 8.75
CA VAL A 69 -5.31 -4.43 8.14
C VAL A 69 -4.01 -3.64 8.12
N VAL A 70 -4.04 -2.35 7.75
CA VAL A 70 -2.83 -1.50 7.81
C VAL A 70 -2.28 -1.42 9.22
N VAL A 71 -3.13 -1.26 10.24
CA VAL A 71 -2.71 -1.24 11.65
C VAL A 71 -2.08 -2.57 12.06
N ILE A 72 -2.68 -3.70 11.66
CA ILE A 72 -2.13 -5.03 11.94
C ILE A 72 -0.75 -5.20 11.29
N ILE A 73 -0.62 -4.86 10.00
CA ILE A 73 0.65 -4.93 9.26
C ILE A 73 1.70 -4.06 9.94
N TYR A 74 1.33 -2.84 10.34
CA TYR A 74 2.23 -1.95 11.07
C TYR A 74 2.71 -2.55 12.39
N ILE A 75 1.82 -3.12 13.20
CA ILE A 75 2.18 -3.77 14.47
C ILE A 75 3.10 -4.98 14.24
N VAL A 76 2.83 -5.78 13.20
CA VAL A 76 3.67 -6.91 12.81
C VAL A 76 5.06 -6.42 12.44
N ILE A 77 5.17 -5.42 11.56
CA ILE A 77 6.46 -4.86 11.15
C ILE A 77 7.22 -4.33 12.38
N LEU A 78 6.56 -3.54 13.22
CA LEU A 78 7.16 -2.96 14.43
C LEU A 78 7.71 -4.04 15.38
N LYS A 79 6.96 -5.11 15.62
CA LYS A 79 7.35 -6.17 16.56
C LYS A 79 8.45 -7.09 16.04
N PHE A 80 8.45 -7.37 14.73
CA PHE A 80 9.34 -8.38 14.14
C PHE A 80 10.58 -7.80 13.46
N PHE A 81 10.51 -6.57 12.94
CA PHE A 81 11.58 -5.97 12.15
C PHE A 81 12.24 -4.76 12.82
N THR A 82 11.66 -4.22 13.90
CA THR A 82 12.18 -3.03 14.61
C THR A 82 12.59 -3.35 16.06
N LYS A 83 13.14 -4.54 16.31
CA LYS A 83 13.79 -4.90 17.57
C LYS A 83 15.30 -4.84 17.46
#